data_AF-A0A061G5Z0-F1
#
_entry.id   AF-A0A061G5Z0-F1
#
_cell.length_a   1.000
_cell.length_b   1.000
_cell.length_c   1.000
_cell.angle_alpha   90.00
_cell.angle_beta   90.00
_cell.angle_gamma   90.00
#
_symmetry.space_group_name_H-M   'P 1'
#
loop_
_entity.id
_entity.type
_entity.pdbx_description
1 polymer ?
#
loop_
_entity_poly.entity_id
_entity_poly.type
_entity_poly.pdbx_seq_one_letter_code
_entity_poly.pdbx_strand_id
1 'polypeptide(L)'
;MASSRPSKRRRQDQTEDHHTDDTESPPESKLTLEKSSPVVVFAHGAGAPSSSDWMIRWTKMLKKALNAVEVVTFDYPYISGGKRRAPPKAEKLVDFHSDIVKNAVSKYPGHPLILAGKSMGSRVSCMVAGREDIAASLIVCLGYPLKGMNGAVRDETLLQLTVPVMFVQGSKDGLCPLEKMEAVRKKMKAMSELHVIDGGDHSFKISKKHLQTKGSTQDEAEDAAVQATASFVSRSLTGRSFPLVAVAAAVLALLVLTLLLLGLLLMLRLFFLLFFLLLLFLYFLFLLSMASHGHGLSCMLLNVDAVGLGLGHGLRFTDTLSLSFDHLLVNFGLASAQVFMAHFVEGFLNGALALFCGHIN
;
A
#
# COMPACT_ATOMS: atom_id res chain seq x y z
N MET A 1 -16.22 86.18 -6.94
CA MET A 1 -16.55 85.55 -8.24
C MET A 1 -17.19 84.20 -7.97
N ALA A 2 -18.40 84.00 -8.48
CA ALA A 2 -19.23 82.79 -8.62
C ALA A 2 -19.27 81.79 -7.42
N SER A 3 -20.27 81.84 -6.52
CA SER A 3 -21.67 81.37 -6.65
C SER A 3 -21.81 79.83 -6.51
N SER A 4 -22.34 79.31 -5.40
CA SER A 4 -23.76 78.96 -5.16
C SER A 4 -24.14 77.58 -5.73
N ARG A 5 -24.99 76.73 -5.17
CA ARG A 5 -25.66 76.49 -3.88
C ARG A 5 -26.45 75.16 -4.09
N PRO A 6 -26.97 74.53 -3.03
CA PRO A 6 -27.51 73.17 -3.03
C PRO A 6 -29.02 73.11 -3.31
N SER A 7 -29.56 71.92 -3.63
CA SER A 7 -30.97 71.50 -3.43
C SER A 7 -31.11 70.03 -3.89
N LYS A 8 -32.05 69.16 -3.48
CA LYS A 8 -33.20 69.17 -2.57
C LYS A 8 -33.73 67.72 -2.56
N ARG A 9 -34.12 67.23 -1.37
CA ARG A 9 -35.32 66.42 -1.05
C ARG A 9 -35.94 65.43 -2.08
N ARG A 10 -36.11 64.20 -1.56
CA ARG A 10 -37.35 63.39 -1.49
C ARG A 10 -37.81 62.64 -2.76
N ARG A 11 -37.76 61.30 -2.70
CA ARG A 11 -38.96 60.44 -2.65
C ARG A 11 -38.60 59.04 -2.16
N GLN A 12 -39.39 58.63 -1.18
CA GLN A 12 -39.56 57.28 -0.68
C GLN A 12 -40.57 56.64 -1.60
N ASP A 13 -40.27 55.48 -2.16
CA ASP A 13 -41.32 54.56 -2.60
C ASP A 13 -40.91 53.15 -2.20
N GLN A 14 -41.85 52.47 -1.56
CA GLN A 14 -41.74 51.12 -1.08
C GLN A 14 -42.16 50.19 -2.21
N THR A 15 -41.33 49.20 -2.51
CA THR A 15 -41.80 47.91 -3.01
C THR A 15 -41.02 46.85 -2.25
N GLU A 16 -41.73 46.21 -1.33
CA GLU A 16 -41.40 44.88 -0.86
C GLU A 16 -41.38 43.97 -2.08
N ASP A 17 -40.27 43.27 -2.32
CA ASP A 17 -40.34 41.96 -2.96
C ASP A 17 -39.22 41.07 -2.43
N HIS A 18 -39.68 39.88 -2.10
CA HIS A 18 -39.02 38.78 -1.45
C HIS A 18 -37.86 38.27 -2.31
N HIS A 19 -36.62 38.24 -1.80
CA HIS A 19 -35.63 37.34 -2.38
C HIS A 19 -34.75 36.68 -1.32
N THR A 20 -34.62 35.38 -1.54
CA THR A 20 -34.18 34.32 -0.66
C THR A 20 -32.69 34.37 -0.41
N ASP A 21 -32.34 34.05 0.84
CA ASP A 21 -31.00 33.69 1.26
C ASP A 21 -30.66 32.33 0.63
N ASP A 22 -30.04 32.35 -0.54
CA ASP A 22 -29.46 31.15 -1.14
C ASP A 22 -27.95 31.13 -0.85
N THR A 23 -27.64 30.54 0.30
CA THR A 23 -26.32 30.03 0.64
C THR A 23 -26.01 28.86 -0.31
N GLU A 24 -25.59 29.16 -1.53
CA GLU A 24 -25.23 28.13 -2.51
C GLU A 24 -23.84 27.57 -2.18
N SER A 25 -23.83 26.42 -1.51
CA SER A 25 -22.63 25.58 -1.35
C SER A 25 -22.00 25.29 -2.73
N PRO A 26 -20.66 25.37 -2.88
CA PRO A 26 -20.02 25.19 -4.19
C PRO A 26 -20.35 23.83 -4.81
N PRO A 27 -20.52 23.73 -6.14
CA PRO A 27 -20.86 22.48 -6.81
C PRO A 27 -19.79 21.42 -6.55
N GLU A 28 -20.24 20.20 -6.25
CA GLU A 28 -19.44 19.01 -5.91
C GLU A 28 -18.33 18.68 -6.94
N SER A 29 -18.51 19.13 -8.19
CA SER A 29 -17.53 19.02 -9.28
C SER A 29 -16.29 19.91 -9.10
N LYS A 30 -16.41 21.03 -8.38
CA LYS A 30 -15.28 21.92 -8.05
C LYS A 30 -14.50 21.38 -6.86
N LEU A 31 -15.19 20.82 -5.85
CA LEU A 31 -14.58 20.14 -4.70
C LEU A 31 -13.80 18.87 -5.06
N THR A 32 -14.21 18.16 -6.12
CA THR A 32 -13.48 17.00 -6.66
C THR A 32 -12.28 17.40 -7.53
N LEU A 33 -12.35 18.54 -8.24
CA LEU A 33 -11.20 19.08 -8.99
C LEU A 33 -10.11 19.65 -8.08
N GLU A 34 -10.48 20.35 -6.99
CA GLU A 34 -9.54 20.95 -6.03
C GLU A 34 -8.65 19.90 -5.34
N LYS A 35 -9.17 18.69 -5.08
CA LYS A 35 -8.42 17.57 -4.49
C LYS A 35 -7.45 16.87 -5.45
N SER A 36 -7.38 17.29 -6.72
CA SER A 36 -6.36 16.80 -7.67
C SER A 36 -5.03 17.57 -7.58
N SER A 37 -5.07 18.79 -7.05
CA SER A 37 -3.89 19.66 -6.90
C SER A 37 -2.97 19.11 -5.81
N PRO A 38 -1.67 18.89 -6.07
CA PRO A 38 -0.79 18.26 -5.09
C PRO A 38 -0.35 19.22 -3.98
N VAL A 39 -0.03 18.66 -2.81
CA VAL A 39 0.83 19.31 -1.81
C VAL A 39 2.26 18.84 -2.01
N VAL A 40 3.20 19.78 -2.11
CA VAL A 40 4.62 19.49 -2.30
C VAL A 40 5.38 19.78 -1.01
N VAL A 41 6.11 18.82 -0.47
CA VAL A 41 7.09 19.06 0.59
C VAL A 41 8.46 19.16 -0.07
N PHE A 42 9.09 20.34 0.00
CA PHE A 42 10.29 20.66 -0.75
C PHE A 42 11.49 20.94 0.16
N ALA A 43 12.39 19.96 0.23
CA ALA A 43 13.57 19.99 1.09
C ALA A 43 14.78 20.67 0.41
N HIS A 44 15.45 21.55 1.16
CA HIS A 44 16.68 22.20 0.72
C HIS A 44 17.89 21.25 0.73
N GLY A 45 18.94 21.64 -0.01
CA GLY A 45 20.22 20.92 -0.02
C GLY A 45 21.13 21.29 1.16
N ALA A 46 22.28 20.61 1.26
CA ALA A 46 23.23 20.75 2.39
C ALA A 46 23.77 22.18 2.64
N GLY A 47 23.79 23.01 1.59
CA GLY A 47 24.56 24.26 1.56
C GLY A 47 23.76 25.55 1.63
N ALA A 48 22.43 25.53 1.66
CA ALA A 48 21.64 26.75 1.70
C ALA A 48 20.27 26.47 2.35
N PRO A 49 19.70 27.44 3.09
CA PRO A 49 18.35 27.32 3.65
C PRO A 49 17.27 27.31 2.56
N SER A 50 16.06 26.96 2.97
CA SER A 50 14.82 27.14 2.21
C SER A 50 14.60 28.59 1.74
N SER A 51 15.13 29.59 2.48
CA SER A 51 15.05 31.01 2.13
C SER A 51 16.07 31.48 1.08
N SER A 52 16.90 30.59 0.54
CA SER A 52 17.83 30.95 -0.53
C SER A 52 17.11 31.27 -1.85
N ASP A 53 17.69 32.16 -2.66
CA ASP A 53 17.11 32.58 -3.95
C ASP A 53 16.77 31.40 -4.86
N TRP A 54 17.65 30.39 -4.89
CA TRP A 54 17.44 29.17 -5.68
C TRP A 54 16.19 28.42 -5.21
N MET A 55 16.04 28.21 -3.89
CA MET A 55 14.89 27.51 -3.32
C MET A 55 13.61 28.30 -3.51
N ILE A 56 13.62 29.62 -3.27
CA ILE A 56 12.45 30.50 -3.48
C ILE A 56 12.00 30.46 -4.93
N ARG A 57 12.94 30.56 -5.88
CA ARG A 57 12.66 30.52 -7.32
C ARG A 57 12.03 29.18 -7.72
N TRP A 58 12.67 28.06 -7.38
CA TRP A 58 12.14 26.74 -7.71
C TRP A 58 10.82 26.43 -7.01
N THR A 59 10.60 26.92 -5.78
CA THR A 59 9.31 26.84 -5.09
C THR A 59 8.21 27.51 -5.90
N LYS A 60 8.45 28.73 -6.41
CA LYS A 60 7.50 29.46 -7.25
C LYS A 60 7.23 28.73 -8.57
N MET A 61 8.28 28.22 -9.23
CA MET A 61 8.15 27.49 -10.49
C MET A 61 7.36 26.20 -10.31
N LEU A 62 7.67 25.39 -9.29
CA LEU A 62 6.94 24.16 -8.97
C LEU A 62 5.49 24.45 -8.57
N LYS A 63 5.24 25.46 -7.72
CA LYS A 63 3.88 25.83 -7.31
C LYS A 63 3.02 26.17 -8.52
N LYS A 64 3.55 26.98 -9.44
CA LYS A 64 2.86 27.38 -10.68
C LYS A 64 2.65 26.20 -11.62
N ALA A 65 3.70 25.45 -11.94
CA ALA A 65 3.64 24.40 -12.97
C ALA A 65 2.82 23.19 -12.56
N LEU A 66 2.80 22.85 -11.27
CA LEU A 66 2.01 21.74 -10.74
C LEU A 66 0.60 22.14 -10.32
N ASN A 67 0.26 23.43 -10.41
CA ASN A 67 -0.94 24.00 -9.78
C ASN A 67 -1.06 23.53 -8.31
N ALA A 68 0.06 23.51 -7.58
CA ALA A 68 0.11 22.92 -6.25
C ALA A 68 -0.67 23.77 -5.24
N VAL A 69 -1.44 23.12 -4.36
CA VAL A 69 -2.17 23.81 -3.28
C VAL A 69 -1.18 24.52 -2.36
N GLU A 70 -0.09 23.84 -2.04
CA GLU A 70 1.03 24.41 -1.30
C GLU A 70 2.35 23.75 -1.67
N VAL A 71 3.43 24.53 -1.58
CA VAL A 71 4.81 24.03 -1.58
C VAL A 71 5.42 24.35 -0.21
N VAL A 72 5.35 23.37 0.68
CA VAL A 72 5.87 23.46 2.05
C VAL A 72 7.40 23.35 1.99
N THR A 73 8.07 24.45 2.30
CA THR A 73 9.52 24.48 2.51
C THR A 73 9.82 24.60 3.99
N PHE A 74 11.01 24.16 4.40
CA PHE A 74 11.44 24.16 5.79
C PHE A 74 12.97 24.17 5.87
N ASP A 75 13.52 24.52 7.02
CA ASP A 75 14.96 24.40 7.29
C ASP A 75 15.24 23.20 8.21
N TYR A 76 16.21 22.37 7.82
CA TYR A 76 16.73 21.33 8.69
C TYR A 76 17.37 21.93 9.97
N PRO A 77 17.41 21.18 11.09
CA PRO A 77 17.90 21.69 12.38
C PRO A 77 19.33 22.23 12.40
N TYR A 78 20.16 21.86 11.42
CA TYR A 78 21.55 22.32 11.32
C TYR A 78 21.71 23.66 10.57
N ILE A 79 20.62 24.19 9.99
CA ILE A 79 20.57 25.52 9.35
C ILE A 79 19.53 26.43 10.01
N SER A 80 18.50 25.87 10.66
CA SER A 80 17.44 26.67 11.28
C SER A 80 17.95 27.62 12.38
N GLY A 81 17.22 28.71 12.59
CA GLY A 81 17.53 29.70 13.64
C GLY A 81 18.82 30.50 13.40
N GLY A 82 19.28 30.62 12.16
CA GLY A 82 20.45 31.42 11.77
C GLY A 82 21.81 30.81 12.13
N LYS A 83 21.85 29.61 12.72
CA LYS A 83 23.09 28.91 13.07
C LYS A 83 23.40 27.83 12.05
N ARG A 84 24.33 28.12 11.14
CA ARG A 84 24.76 27.19 10.12
C ARG A 84 25.85 26.26 10.64
N ARG A 85 25.55 24.97 10.72
CA ARG A 85 26.48 23.89 11.09
C ARG A 85 26.81 23.02 9.89
N ALA A 86 27.79 22.13 10.05
CA ALA A 86 28.05 21.10 9.04
C ALA A 86 26.80 20.22 8.85
N PRO A 87 26.44 19.88 7.60
CA PRO A 87 25.31 19.01 7.33
C PRO A 87 25.56 17.63 7.93
N PRO A 88 24.61 17.06 8.69
CA PRO A 88 24.73 15.69 9.17
C PRO A 88 24.58 14.70 8.00
N LYS A 89 24.83 13.42 8.29
CA LYS A 89 24.49 12.34 7.35
C LYS A 89 22.97 12.37 7.08
N ALA A 90 22.56 12.07 5.83
CA ALA A 90 21.17 12.23 5.42
C ALA A 90 20.20 11.34 6.24
N GLU A 91 20.67 10.18 6.69
CA GLU A 91 19.91 9.24 7.52
C GLU A 91 19.46 9.88 8.84
N LYS A 92 20.24 10.83 9.38
CA LYS A 92 19.89 11.58 10.61
C LYS A 92 18.84 12.67 10.39
N LEU A 93 18.44 12.93 9.15
CA LEU A 93 17.43 13.92 8.80
C LEU A 93 16.07 13.29 8.49
N VAL A 94 16.00 11.96 8.38
CA VAL A 94 14.79 11.24 7.95
C VAL A 94 13.63 11.48 8.91
N ASP A 95 13.82 11.27 10.22
CA ASP A 95 12.73 11.42 11.20
C ASP A 95 12.16 12.85 11.22
N PHE A 96 13.04 13.86 11.27
CA PHE A 96 12.61 15.26 11.21
C PHE A 96 11.85 15.57 9.91
N HIS A 97 12.33 15.07 8.77
CA HIS A 97 11.65 15.28 7.49
C HIS A 97 10.30 14.55 7.46
N SER A 98 10.22 13.32 7.97
CA SER A 98 8.97 12.57 8.10
C SER A 98 7.93 13.33 8.95
N ASP A 99 8.33 13.98 10.04
CA ASP A 99 7.42 14.78 10.86
C ASP A 99 6.87 16.00 10.10
N ILE A 100 7.72 16.69 9.33
CA ILE A 100 7.27 17.78 8.45
C ILE A 100 6.27 17.26 7.41
N VAL A 101 6.54 16.10 6.82
CA VAL A 101 5.64 15.47 5.84
C VAL A 101 4.29 15.13 6.48
N LYS A 102 4.27 14.50 7.67
CA LYS A 102 3.04 14.18 8.40
C LYS A 102 2.23 15.42 8.75
N ASN A 103 2.89 16.50 9.15
CA ASN A 103 2.24 17.79 9.42
C ASN A 103 1.64 18.40 8.14
N ALA A 104 2.36 18.32 7.00
CA ALA A 104 1.85 18.80 5.73
C ALA A 104 0.61 18.00 5.28
N VAL A 105 0.67 16.67 5.34
CA VAL A 105 -0.48 15.79 5.00
C VAL A 105 -1.68 16.07 5.90
N SER A 106 -1.46 16.27 7.20
CA SER A 106 -2.54 16.58 8.15
C SER A 106 -3.18 17.95 7.88
N LYS A 107 -2.39 18.92 7.41
CA LYS A 107 -2.87 20.27 7.08
C LYS A 107 -3.59 20.33 5.73
N TYR A 108 -3.22 19.47 4.78
CA TYR A 108 -3.78 19.43 3.43
C TYR A 108 -4.36 18.04 3.12
N PRO A 109 -5.40 17.58 3.85
CA PRO A 109 -5.94 16.24 3.68
C PRO A 109 -6.58 16.04 2.30
N GLY A 110 -6.40 14.85 1.72
CA GLY A 110 -7.00 14.48 0.44
C GLY A 110 -6.27 14.97 -0.81
N HIS A 111 -5.18 15.74 -0.66
CA HIS A 111 -4.31 16.15 -1.78
C HIS A 111 -3.17 15.14 -2.01
N PRO A 112 -2.79 14.85 -3.28
CA PRO A 112 -1.63 14.03 -3.57
C PRO A 112 -0.35 14.60 -2.96
N LEU A 113 0.43 13.77 -2.27
CA LEU A 113 1.70 14.17 -1.65
C LEU A 113 2.85 14.01 -2.64
N ILE A 114 3.56 15.09 -2.92
CA ILE A 114 4.81 15.08 -3.69
C ILE A 114 5.97 15.39 -2.75
N LEU A 115 6.97 14.50 -2.71
CA LEU A 115 8.21 14.78 -2.01
C LEU A 115 9.24 15.31 -3.01
N ALA A 116 9.63 16.57 -2.87
CA ALA A 116 10.64 17.20 -3.70
C ALA A 116 11.89 17.50 -2.88
N GLY A 117 13.06 17.55 -3.53
CA GLY A 117 14.24 18.01 -2.83
C GLY A 117 15.39 18.40 -3.75
N LYS A 118 16.26 19.27 -3.24
CA LYS A 118 17.52 19.64 -3.89
C LYS A 118 18.66 18.83 -3.27
N SER A 119 19.46 18.13 -4.08
CA SER A 119 20.71 17.49 -3.62
C SER A 119 20.50 16.57 -2.41
N MET A 120 21.11 16.87 -1.26
CA MET A 120 20.86 16.14 -0.01
C MET A 120 19.36 16.02 0.32
N GLY A 121 18.59 17.08 0.08
CA GLY A 121 17.14 17.09 0.30
C GLY A 121 16.42 16.02 -0.53
N SER A 122 16.78 15.81 -1.81
CA SER A 122 16.16 14.74 -2.62
C SER A 122 16.53 13.36 -2.12
N ARG A 123 17.78 13.16 -1.66
CA ARG A 123 18.18 11.91 -1.02
C ARG A 123 17.36 11.60 0.23
N VAL A 124 17.14 12.59 1.10
CA VAL A 124 16.29 12.41 2.28
C VAL A 124 14.84 12.16 1.86
N SER A 125 14.31 12.87 0.85
CA SER A 125 12.96 12.63 0.30
C SER A 125 12.78 11.19 -0.18
N CYS A 126 13.77 10.61 -0.86
CA CYS A 126 13.75 9.19 -1.24
C CYS A 126 13.72 8.26 -0.03
N MET A 127 14.51 8.55 1.01
CA MET A 127 14.50 7.74 2.24
C MET A 127 13.15 7.81 2.97
N VAL A 128 12.57 9.01 3.05
CA VAL A 128 11.26 9.24 3.67
C VAL A 128 10.15 8.53 2.90
N ALA A 129 10.19 8.57 1.56
CA ALA A 129 9.23 7.86 0.71
C ALA A 129 9.30 6.33 0.83
N GLY A 130 10.42 5.78 1.31
CA GLY A 130 10.58 4.35 1.56
C GLY A 130 9.96 3.87 2.87
N ARG A 131 9.44 4.77 3.72
CA ARG A 131 8.79 4.39 4.98
C ARG A 131 7.35 3.96 4.74
N GLU A 132 6.91 2.93 5.45
CA GLU A 132 5.55 2.39 5.35
C GLU A 132 4.46 3.38 5.82
N ASP A 133 4.81 4.28 6.75
CA ASP A 133 3.91 5.29 7.30
C ASP A 133 3.79 6.56 6.45
N ILE A 134 4.39 6.61 5.26
CA ILE A 134 4.36 7.76 4.35
C ILE A 134 3.83 7.35 2.98
N ALA A 135 2.61 7.80 2.65
CA ALA A 135 1.98 7.54 1.35
C ALA A 135 2.32 8.63 0.32
N ALA A 136 3.57 8.66 -0.16
CA ALA A 136 3.97 9.60 -1.22
C ALA A 136 3.38 9.19 -2.59
N SER A 137 2.84 10.17 -3.33
CA SER A 137 2.32 9.96 -4.68
C SER A 137 3.44 9.85 -5.73
N LEU A 138 4.47 10.69 -5.60
CA LEU A 138 5.69 10.67 -6.42
C LEU A 138 6.82 11.45 -5.74
N ILE A 139 8.03 11.32 -6.26
CA ILE A 139 9.22 12.02 -5.78
C ILE A 139 9.84 12.85 -6.91
N VAL A 140 10.22 14.09 -6.63
CA VAL A 140 10.97 14.96 -7.56
C VAL A 140 12.38 15.21 -7.01
N CYS A 141 13.37 14.65 -7.68
CA CYS A 141 14.78 14.75 -7.34
C CYS A 141 15.48 15.82 -8.19
N LEU A 142 15.80 16.97 -7.59
CA LEU A 142 16.54 18.04 -8.24
C LEU A 142 18.03 17.92 -7.91
N GLY A 143 18.82 17.42 -8.86
CA GLY A 143 20.26 17.19 -8.70
C GLY A 143 20.54 16.10 -7.66
N TYR A 144 20.07 14.86 -7.87
CA TYR A 144 20.27 13.77 -6.90
C TYR A 144 21.76 13.42 -6.76
N PRO A 145 22.35 13.40 -5.55
CA PRO A 145 23.77 13.17 -5.36
C PRO A 145 24.10 11.66 -5.36
N LEU A 146 24.03 11.04 -6.54
CA LEU A 146 24.22 9.59 -6.74
C LEU A 146 25.61 9.13 -6.31
N LYS A 147 26.64 9.93 -6.54
CA LYS A 147 28.02 9.68 -6.14
C LYS A 147 28.31 10.34 -4.80
N GLY A 148 28.66 9.54 -3.81
CA GLY A 148 29.16 10.03 -2.52
C GLY A 148 30.56 10.66 -2.64
N MET A 149 30.99 11.37 -1.59
CA MET A 149 32.32 12.00 -1.53
C MET A 149 33.47 11.00 -1.68
N ASN A 150 33.28 9.77 -1.21
CA ASN A 150 34.21 8.66 -1.36
C ASN A 150 34.10 7.92 -2.70
N GLY A 151 33.27 8.40 -3.63
CA GLY A 151 33.05 7.79 -4.94
C GLY A 151 32.04 6.64 -4.97
N ALA A 152 31.53 6.20 -3.81
CA ALA A 152 30.51 5.16 -3.72
C ALA A 152 29.21 5.60 -4.41
N VAL A 153 28.57 4.68 -5.12
CA VAL A 153 27.23 4.88 -5.69
C VAL A 153 26.22 4.71 -4.56
N ARG A 154 25.19 5.58 -4.51
CA ARG A 154 24.14 5.62 -3.49
C ARG A 154 22.79 5.26 -4.09
N ASP A 155 22.70 4.07 -4.67
CA ASP A 155 21.54 3.57 -5.39
C ASP A 155 20.63 2.68 -4.55
N GLU A 156 21.07 2.20 -3.38
CA GLU A 156 20.33 1.23 -2.57
C GLU A 156 18.92 1.73 -2.23
N THR A 157 18.80 2.97 -1.78
CA THR A 157 17.50 3.61 -1.52
C THR A 157 16.66 3.70 -2.79
N LEU A 158 17.26 4.07 -3.93
CA LEU A 158 16.52 4.22 -5.19
C LEU A 158 15.96 2.88 -5.70
N LEU A 159 16.72 1.80 -5.55
CA LEU A 159 16.33 0.46 -5.99
C LEU A 159 15.18 -0.13 -5.16
N GLN A 160 15.00 0.34 -3.92
CA GLN A 160 13.93 -0.09 -3.01
C GLN A 160 12.63 0.71 -3.20
N LEU A 161 12.66 1.86 -3.88
CA LEU A 161 11.47 2.68 -4.09
C LEU A 161 10.44 1.97 -4.98
N THR A 162 9.18 2.13 -4.58
CA THR A 162 7.99 1.70 -5.34
C THR A 162 7.18 2.89 -5.88
N VAL A 163 7.53 4.10 -5.46
CA VAL A 163 6.88 5.36 -5.82
C VAL A 163 7.57 5.99 -7.03
N PRO A 164 6.83 6.51 -8.04
CA PRO A 164 7.41 7.15 -9.23
C PRO A 164 8.41 8.25 -8.90
N VAL A 165 9.52 8.30 -9.63
CA VAL A 165 10.61 9.24 -9.39
C VAL A 165 10.96 10.04 -10.64
N MET A 166 10.82 11.36 -10.56
CA MET A 166 11.33 12.30 -11.56
C MET A 166 12.71 12.78 -11.15
N PHE A 167 13.72 12.57 -11.99
CA PHE A 167 15.04 13.15 -11.82
C PHE A 167 15.21 14.34 -12.75
N VAL A 168 15.69 15.46 -12.21
CA VAL A 168 16.19 16.60 -12.99
C VAL A 168 17.67 16.73 -12.69
N GLN A 169 18.50 16.69 -13.73
CA GLN A 169 19.93 16.51 -13.58
C GLN A 169 20.73 17.38 -14.55
N GLY A 170 21.71 18.12 -14.06
CA GLY A 170 22.64 18.84 -14.92
C GLY A 170 23.59 17.89 -15.65
N SER A 171 23.84 18.10 -16.95
CA SER A 171 24.74 17.23 -17.72
C SER A 171 26.22 17.33 -17.32
N LYS A 172 26.57 18.35 -16.53
CA LYS A 172 27.91 18.57 -15.96
C LYS A 172 27.95 18.35 -14.44
N ASP A 173 26.96 17.67 -13.87
CA ASP A 173 26.98 17.37 -12.44
C ASP A 173 27.97 16.25 -12.07
N GLY A 174 29.04 16.63 -11.35
CA GLY A 174 30.04 15.68 -10.85
C GLY A 174 29.56 14.74 -9.74
N LEU A 175 28.46 15.07 -9.05
CA LEU A 175 27.83 14.22 -8.04
C LEU A 175 26.86 13.21 -8.66
N CYS A 176 26.53 13.33 -9.94
CA CYS A 176 25.64 12.41 -10.61
C CYS A 176 26.01 12.20 -12.08
N PRO A 177 27.03 11.37 -12.37
CA PRO A 177 27.33 10.98 -13.75
C PRO A 177 26.10 10.35 -14.42
N LEU A 178 25.66 10.92 -15.54
CA LEU A 178 24.40 10.54 -16.20
C LEU A 178 24.34 9.08 -16.61
N GLU A 179 25.45 8.51 -17.10
CA GLU A 179 25.53 7.09 -17.47
C GLU A 179 25.26 6.17 -16.27
N LYS A 180 25.76 6.54 -15.08
CA LYS A 180 25.52 5.79 -13.85
C LYS A 180 24.06 5.92 -13.39
N MET A 181 23.50 7.13 -13.48
CA MET A 181 22.09 7.35 -13.17
C MET A 181 21.19 6.52 -14.09
N GLU A 182 21.48 6.48 -15.38
CA GLU A 182 20.72 5.68 -16.34
C GLU A 182 20.81 4.18 -16.03
N ALA A 183 22.01 3.68 -15.68
CA ALA A 183 22.20 2.29 -15.26
C ALA A 183 21.42 1.93 -13.99
N VAL A 184 21.31 2.86 -13.03
CA VAL A 184 20.51 2.68 -11.81
C VAL A 184 19.02 2.70 -12.12
N ARG A 185 18.55 3.67 -12.91
CA ARG A 185 17.13 3.80 -13.31
C ARG A 185 16.58 2.53 -13.97
N LYS A 186 17.38 1.89 -14.84
CA LYS A 186 17.00 0.62 -15.48
C LYS A 186 16.80 -0.55 -14.49
N LYS A 187 17.36 -0.45 -13.29
CA LYS A 187 17.23 -1.45 -12.22
C LYS A 187 16.17 -1.08 -11.18
N MET A 188 15.65 0.14 -11.21
CA MET A 188 14.61 0.58 -10.28
C MET A 188 13.30 -0.17 -10.55
N LYS A 189 12.60 -0.56 -9.48
CA LYS A 189 11.25 -1.13 -9.57
C LYS A 189 10.21 -0.04 -9.86
N ALA A 190 10.38 1.12 -9.23
CA ALA A 190 9.54 2.28 -9.49
C ALA A 190 9.73 2.80 -10.91
N MET A 191 8.64 3.28 -11.51
CA MET A 191 8.69 4.12 -12.71
C MET A 191 9.62 5.30 -12.44
N SER A 192 10.57 5.54 -13.35
CA SER A 192 11.47 6.70 -13.24
C SER A 192 11.61 7.42 -14.56
N GLU A 193 11.78 8.74 -14.51
CA GLU A 193 12.07 9.60 -15.66
C GLU A 193 13.27 10.51 -15.34
N LEU A 194 14.04 10.89 -16.36
CA LEU A 194 15.21 11.75 -16.24
C LEU A 194 15.12 12.88 -17.25
N HIS A 195 15.02 14.12 -16.76
CA HIS A 195 15.24 15.31 -17.56
C HIS A 195 16.65 15.85 -17.34
N VAL A 196 17.38 16.08 -18.44
CA VAL A 196 18.75 16.57 -18.40
C VAL A 196 18.79 18.04 -18.78
N ILE A 197 19.32 18.88 -17.88
CA ILE A 197 19.64 20.28 -18.16
C ILE A 197 21.02 20.31 -18.80
N ASP A 198 21.07 20.47 -20.13
CA ASP A 198 22.32 20.46 -20.87
C ASP A 198 23.23 21.64 -20.49
N GLY A 199 24.49 21.34 -20.17
CA GLY A 199 25.48 22.30 -19.68
C GLY A 199 25.31 22.68 -18.22
N GLY A 200 24.25 22.23 -17.54
CA GLY A 200 23.97 22.53 -16.14
C GLY A 200 24.90 21.77 -15.19
N ASP A 201 25.35 22.45 -14.14
CA ASP A 201 26.05 21.82 -13.01
C ASP A 201 25.08 21.21 -11.98
N HIS A 202 25.59 20.86 -10.79
CA HIS A 202 24.79 20.30 -9.68
C HIS A 202 23.67 21.23 -9.16
N SER A 203 23.80 22.54 -9.36
CA SER A 203 22.75 23.52 -9.04
C SER A 203 22.05 24.04 -10.31
N PHE A 204 22.24 23.32 -11.42
CA PHE A 204 21.71 23.61 -12.75
C PHE A 204 22.26 24.88 -13.39
N LYS A 205 23.32 25.46 -12.85
CA LYS A 205 23.93 26.65 -13.43
C LYS A 205 24.62 26.28 -14.74
N ILE A 206 24.26 26.98 -15.81
CA ILE A 206 24.85 26.79 -17.13
C ILE A 206 25.87 27.89 -17.40
N SER A 207 27.03 27.53 -17.96
CA SER A 207 28.04 28.54 -18.32
C SER A 207 27.54 29.47 -19.43
N LYS A 208 27.90 30.76 -19.37
CA LYS A 208 27.52 31.76 -20.38
C LYS A 208 27.90 31.32 -21.80
N LYS A 209 29.09 30.74 -21.96
CA LYS A 209 29.59 30.24 -23.26
C LYS A 209 28.66 29.14 -23.81
N HIS A 210 28.25 28.20 -22.97
CA HIS A 210 27.35 27.11 -23.38
C HIS A 210 25.98 27.63 -23.80
N LEU A 211 25.40 28.54 -23.02
CA LEU A 211 24.14 29.22 -23.34
C LEU A 211 24.21 29.94 -24.69
N GLN A 212 25.28 30.71 -24.93
CA GLN A 212 25.51 31.40 -26.20
C GLN A 212 25.64 30.43 -27.38
N THR A 213 26.40 29.35 -27.23
CA THR A 213 26.55 28.33 -28.28
C THR A 213 25.24 27.62 -28.60
N LYS A 214 24.37 27.41 -27.60
CA LYS A 214 23.07 26.75 -27.77
C LYS A 214 21.95 27.69 -28.17
N GLY A 215 22.17 29.01 -28.11
CA GLY A 215 21.13 30.00 -28.35
C GLY A 215 19.99 29.91 -27.33
N SER A 216 20.29 29.58 -26.08
CA SER A 216 19.31 29.43 -25.00
C SER A 216 19.68 30.25 -23.78
N THR A 217 18.74 30.40 -22.85
CA THR A 217 18.91 31.08 -21.57
C THR A 217 18.86 30.09 -20.39
N GLN A 218 19.33 30.54 -19.22
CA GLN A 218 19.18 29.78 -17.98
C GLN A 218 17.70 29.54 -17.65
N ASP A 219 16.86 30.56 -17.85
CA ASP A 219 15.43 30.53 -17.54
C ASP A 219 14.69 29.51 -18.42
N GLU A 220 14.93 29.50 -19.72
CA GLU A 220 14.34 28.52 -20.65
C GLU A 220 14.71 27.07 -20.30
N ALA A 221 15.96 26.85 -19.88
CA ALA A 221 16.42 25.51 -19.50
C ALA A 221 15.77 25.02 -18.20
N GLU A 222 15.62 25.90 -17.21
CA GLU A 222 14.90 25.58 -15.96
C GLU A 222 13.40 25.41 -16.19
N ASP A 223 12.79 26.26 -17.01
CA ASP A 223 11.38 26.16 -17.39
C ASP A 223 11.10 24.84 -18.10
N ALA A 224 11.94 24.43 -19.04
CA ALA A 224 11.82 23.13 -19.70
C ALA A 224 11.88 21.96 -18.69
N ALA A 225 12.77 22.03 -17.70
CA ALA A 225 12.86 21.02 -16.65
C ALA A 225 11.62 20.97 -15.76
N VAL A 226 11.06 22.13 -15.43
CA VAL A 226 9.82 22.23 -14.64
C VAL A 226 8.61 21.75 -15.45
N GLN A 227 8.54 22.03 -16.75
CA GLN A 227 7.48 21.50 -17.62
C GLN A 227 7.56 19.98 -17.79
N ALA A 228 8.77 19.42 -17.92
CA ALA A 228 8.98 17.98 -17.93
C ALA A 228 8.52 17.36 -16.59
N THR A 229 8.83 18.01 -15.47
CA THR A 229 8.36 17.60 -14.14
C THR A 229 6.84 17.61 -14.07
N ALA A 230 6.18 18.70 -14.51
CA ALA A 230 4.73 18.80 -14.52
C ALA A 230 4.05 17.74 -15.40
N SER A 231 4.63 17.47 -16.57
CA SER A 231 4.16 16.41 -17.47
C SER A 231 4.26 15.02 -16.81
N PHE A 232 5.38 14.72 -16.15
CA PHE A 232 5.55 13.48 -15.40
C PHE A 232 4.56 13.36 -14.24
N VAL A 233 4.36 14.43 -13.48
CA VAL A 233 3.40 14.48 -12.36
C VAL A 233 1.99 14.21 -12.86
N SER A 234 1.54 14.91 -13.91
CA SER A 234 0.21 14.73 -14.49
C SER A 234 -0.03 13.28 -14.93
N ARG A 235 0.91 12.67 -15.66
CA ARG A 235 0.83 11.26 -16.06
C ARG A 235 0.80 10.30 -14.87
N SER A 236 1.59 10.59 -13.84
CA SER A 236 1.70 9.72 -12.66
C SER A 236 0.46 9.77 -11.76
N LEU A 237 -0.16 10.94 -11.63
CA LEU A 237 -1.38 11.11 -10.84
C LEU A 237 -2.62 10.58 -11.58
N THR A 238 -2.73 10.82 -12.89
CA THR A 238 -3.84 10.31 -13.72
C THR A 238 -3.77 8.79 -13.92
N GLY A 239 -2.57 8.21 -14.04
CA GLY A 239 -2.38 6.76 -14.08
C GLY A 239 -2.66 6.04 -12.76
N ARG A 240 -2.79 6.78 -11.64
CA ARG A 240 -3.13 6.25 -10.31
C ARG A 240 -4.59 6.42 -9.92
N SER A 241 -5.38 7.16 -10.70
CA SER A 241 -6.84 7.02 -10.67
C SER A 241 -7.18 5.63 -11.20
N PHE A 242 -7.06 4.61 -10.35
CA PHE A 242 -7.78 3.37 -10.57
C PHE A 242 -9.25 3.81 -10.69
N PRO A 243 -9.92 3.55 -11.82
CA PRO A 243 -11.35 3.82 -11.87
C PRO A 243 -11.96 3.06 -10.70
N LEU A 244 -12.83 3.69 -9.91
CA LEU A 244 -13.59 3.02 -8.84
C LEU A 244 -14.16 1.68 -9.31
N VAL A 245 -14.45 1.58 -10.61
CA VAL A 245 -14.84 0.37 -11.35
C VAL A 245 -13.81 -0.77 -11.25
N ALA A 246 -12.50 -0.52 -11.36
CA ALA A 246 -11.47 -1.55 -11.27
C ALA A 246 -11.30 -2.09 -9.83
N VAL A 247 -11.40 -1.21 -8.82
CA VAL A 247 -11.40 -1.63 -7.41
C VAL A 247 -12.67 -2.42 -7.10
N ALA A 248 -13.83 -1.94 -7.54
CA ALA A 248 -15.10 -2.66 -7.41
C ALA A 248 -15.07 -4.03 -8.12
N ALA A 249 -14.47 -4.11 -9.32
CA ALA A 249 -14.31 -5.36 -10.05
C ALA A 249 -13.38 -6.34 -9.32
N ALA A 250 -12.28 -5.86 -8.73
CA ALA A 250 -11.38 -6.69 -7.93
C ALA A 250 -12.05 -7.22 -6.64
N VAL A 251 -12.82 -6.36 -5.95
CA VAL A 251 -13.60 -6.74 -4.76
C VAL A 251 -14.68 -7.76 -5.14
N LEU A 252 -15.40 -7.54 -6.25
CA LEU A 252 -16.41 -8.47 -6.75
C LEU A 252 -15.78 -9.82 -7.15
N ALA A 253 -14.62 -9.81 -7.81
CA ALA A 253 -13.89 -11.02 -8.16
C ALA A 253 -13.45 -11.80 -6.92
N LEU A 254 -12.95 -11.13 -5.87
CA LEU A 254 -12.64 -11.78 -4.59
C LEU A 254 -13.89 -12.38 -3.95
N LEU A 255 -15.01 -11.63 -3.91
CA LEU A 255 -16.28 -12.11 -3.36
C LEU A 255 -16.78 -13.37 -4.09
N VAL A 256 -16.76 -13.35 -5.43
CA VAL A 256 -17.13 -14.51 -6.26
C VAL A 256 -16.22 -15.69 -5.98
N LEU A 257 -14.91 -15.49 -5.89
CA LEU A 257 -13.95 -16.55 -5.58
C LEU A 257 -14.21 -17.15 -4.18
N THR A 258 -14.47 -16.33 -3.17
CA THR A 258 -14.84 -16.82 -1.83
C THR A 258 -16.14 -17.61 -1.83
N LEU A 259 -17.16 -17.18 -2.59
CA LEU A 259 -18.43 -17.92 -2.70
C LEU A 259 -18.25 -19.26 -3.43
N LEU A 260 -17.43 -19.31 -4.49
CA LEU A 260 -17.09 -20.55 -5.18
C LEU A 260 -16.35 -21.53 -4.27
N LEU A 261 -15.37 -21.05 -3.50
CA LEU A 261 -14.64 -21.85 -2.52
C LEU A 261 -15.55 -22.38 -1.41
N LEU A 262 -16.48 -21.55 -0.92
CA LEU A 262 -17.45 -21.95 0.09
C LEU A 262 -18.44 -23.00 -0.46
N GLY A 263 -18.89 -22.84 -1.70
CA GLY A 263 -19.73 -23.82 -2.39
C GLY A 263 -19.04 -25.17 -2.59
N LEU A 264 -17.76 -25.14 -3.00
CA LEU A 264 -16.94 -26.34 -3.13
C LEU A 264 -16.77 -27.06 -1.78
N LEU A 265 -16.51 -26.31 -0.71
CA LEU A 265 -16.40 -26.86 0.64
C LEU A 265 -17.72 -27.51 1.11
N LEU A 266 -18.86 -26.89 0.79
CA LEU A 266 -20.17 -27.44 1.13
C LEU A 266 -20.47 -28.74 0.37
N MET A 267 -20.13 -28.79 -0.93
CA MET A 267 -20.25 -29.97 -1.77
C MET A 267 -19.38 -31.12 -1.26
N LEU A 268 -18.13 -30.84 -0.89
CA LEU A 268 -17.25 -31.84 -0.28
C LEU A 268 -17.84 -32.37 1.03
N ARG A 269 -18.37 -31.51 1.92
CA ARG A 269 -19.04 -31.96 3.15
C ARG A 269 -20.25 -32.85 2.88
N LEU A 270 -21.10 -32.48 1.91
CA LEU A 270 -22.28 -33.26 1.54
C LEU A 270 -21.88 -34.64 0.97
N PHE A 271 -20.85 -34.66 0.12
CA PHE A 271 -20.30 -35.88 -0.44
C PHE A 271 -19.80 -36.83 0.66
N PHE A 272 -19.02 -36.33 1.62
CA PHE A 272 -18.54 -37.15 2.74
C PHE A 272 -19.70 -37.66 3.63
N LEU A 273 -20.74 -36.84 3.86
CA LEU A 273 -21.92 -37.26 4.61
C LEU A 273 -22.71 -38.37 3.90
N LEU A 274 -22.95 -38.22 2.60
CA LEU A 274 -23.62 -39.24 1.76
C LEU A 274 -22.80 -40.53 1.70
N PHE A 275 -21.48 -40.42 1.54
CA PHE A 275 -20.57 -41.56 1.56
C PHE A 275 -20.61 -42.30 2.92
N PHE A 276 -20.65 -41.55 4.02
CA PHE A 276 -20.77 -42.12 5.37
C PHE A 276 -22.13 -42.82 5.59
N LEU A 277 -23.24 -42.22 5.14
CA LEU A 277 -24.56 -42.84 5.19
C LEU A 277 -24.63 -44.13 4.37
N LEU A 278 -23.98 -44.16 3.20
CA LEU A 278 -23.88 -45.36 2.37
C LEU A 278 -23.10 -46.47 3.09
N LEU A 279 -21.97 -46.15 3.73
CA LEU A 279 -21.20 -47.12 4.53
C LEU A 279 -22.02 -47.69 5.70
N LEU A 280 -22.75 -46.84 6.42
CA LEU A 280 -23.67 -47.24 7.48
C LEU A 280 -24.77 -48.18 6.96
N PHE A 281 -25.36 -47.87 5.81
CA PHE A 281 -26.39 -48.70 5.19
C PHE A 281 -25.84 -50.07 4.77
N LEU A 282 -24.66 -50.10 4.13
CA LEU A 282 -23.99 -51.36 3.76
C LEU A 282 -23.62 -52.19 5.00
N TYR A 283 -23.16 -51.55 6.08
CA TYR A 283 -22.88 -52.22 7.35
C TYR A 283 -24.15 -52.81 7.98
N PHE A 284 -25.27 -52.09 7.93
CA PHE A 284 -26.56 -52.59 8.41
C PHE A 284 -27.07 -53.78 7.59
N LEU A 285 -26.95 -53.73 6.25
CA LEU A 285 -27.27 -54.86 5.37
C LEU A 285 -26.40 -56.09 5.68
N PHE A 286 -25.11 -55.87 5.96
CA PHE A 286 -24.21 -56.94 6.38
C PHE A 286 -24.67 -57.58 7.71
N LEU A 287 -25.03 -56.79 8.72
CA LEU A 287 -25.58 -57.30 9.99
C LEU A 287 -26.88 -58.09 9.78
N LEU A 288 -27.80 -57.61 8.95
CA LEU A 288 -29.03 -58.31 8.60
C LEU A 288 -28.76 -59.65 7.91
N SER A 289 -27.80 -59.69 6.98
CA SER A 289 -27.39 -60.93 6.30
C SER A 289 -26.82 -61.94 7.29
N MET A 290 -25.99 -61.50 8.24
CA MET A 290 -25.46 -62.35 9.31
C MET A 290 -26.57 -62.92 10.21
N ALA A 291 -27.59 -62.10 10.54
CA ALA A 291 -28.73 -62.54 11.35
C ALA A 291 -29.62 -63.56 10.61
N SER A 292 -29.83 -63.39 9.30
CA SER A 292 -30.67 -64.27 8.46
C SER A 292 -30.05 -65.67 8.24
N HIS A 293 -28.72 -65.77 8.21
CA HIS A 293 -28.01 -67.04 8.00
C HIS A 293 -27.82 -67.89 9.26
N GLY A 294 -28.52 -67.57 10.37
CA GLY A 294 -28.55 -68.45 11.55
C GLY A 294 -27.21 -68.64 12.25
N HIS A 295 -26.18 -67.86 11.89
CA HIS A 295 -25.00 -67.69 12.73
C HIS A 295 -25.44 -66.87 13.93
N GLY A 296 -25.82 -67.55 15.02
CA GLY A 296 -26.30 -66.89 16.22
C GLY A 296 -25.38 -65.74 16.64
N LEU A 297 -25.99 -64.67 17.17
CA LEU A 297 -25.34 -63.50 17.78
C LEU A 297 -24.36 -63.84 18.94
N SER A 298 -24.07 -65.12 19.18
CA SER A 298 -23.17 -65.62 20.23
C SER A 298 -21.70 -65.32 19.99
N CYS A 299 -21.29 -64.77 18.83
CA CYS A 299 -19.88 -64.40 18.56
C CYS A 299 -19.56 -62.91 18.77
N MET A 300 -20.51 -62.05 19.16
CA MET A 300 -20.24 -60.64 19.47
C MET A 300 -20.29 -60.29 20.96
N LEU A 301 -20.55 -61.28 21.83
CA LEU A 301 -20.35 -61.18 23.28
C LEU A 301 -19.13 -62.04 23.67
N LEU A 302 -17.92 -61.54 23.42
CA LEU A 302 -16.73 -62.11 24.04
C LEU A 302 -16.61 -61.55 25.46
N ASN A 303 -16.97 -62.41 26.42
CA ASN A 303 -16.60 -62.42 27.83
C ASN A 303 -15.54 -61.39 28.24
N VAL A 304 -15.96 -60.39 29.00
CA VAL A 304 -15.10 -59.70 29.97
C VAL A 304 -15.54 -60.22 31.34
N ASP A 305 -14.72 -61.11 31.89
CA ASP A 305 -14.52 -61.48 33.31
C ASP A 305 -14.24 -62.98 33.42
N ALA A 306 -13.19 -63.50 34.08
CA ALA A 306 -12.00 -62.95 34.68
C ALA A 306 -11.07 -64.14 35.02
N VAL A 307 -9.82 -63.84 35.41
CA VAL A 307 -8.89 -64.70 36.17
C VAL A 307 -7.96 -65.64 35.38
N GLY A 308 -6.71 -65.19 35.24
CA GLY A 308 -5.60 -65.95 35.82
C GLY A 308 -4.64 -66.67 34.87
N LEU A 309 -3.47 -66.04 34.69
CA LEU A 309 -2.15 -66.66 34.45
C LEU A 309 -1.78 -67.03 33.00
N GLY A 310 -0.97 -66.14 32.40
CA GLY A 310 0.28 -66.58 31.77
C GLY A 310 0.47 -66.28 30.28
N LEU A 311 0.89 -65.04 30.00
CA LEU A 311 1.80 -64.62 28.90
C LEU A 311 1.40 -64.90 27.44
N GLY A 312 1.18 -63.82 26.68
CA GLY A 312 1.43 -63.80 25.23
C GLY A 312 0.51 -62.89 24.41
N HIS A 313 0.88 -61.62 24.27
CA HIS A 313 0.49 -60.66 23.21
C HIS A 313 -0.88 -60.86 22.53
N GLY A 314 -1.93 -60.19 23.05
CA GLY A 314 -3.21 -60.03 22.38
C GLY A 314 -3.38 -58.62 21.83
N LEU A 315 -3.18 -58.44 20.51
CA LEU A 315 -3.64 -57.27 19.76
C LEU A 315 -5.17 -57.24 19.74
N ARG A 316 -5.78 -56.14 20.18
CA ARG A 316 -7.24 -55.97 20.17
C ARG A 316 -7.71 -55.64 18.76
N PHE A 317 -8.89 -56.11 18.38
CA PHE A 317 -9.54 -55.84 17.08
C PHE A 317 -9.80 -54.34 16.83
N THR A 318 -9.82 -53.54 17.91
CA THR A 318 -9.84 -52.06 17.87
C THR A 318 -8.57 -51.48 17.27
N ASP A 319 -7.42 -52.13 17.50
CA ASP A 319 -6.12 -51.66 17.03
C ASP A 319 -6.01 -51.88 15.52
N THR A 320 -6.56 -52.97 14.99
CA THR A 320 -6.52 -53.29 13.55
C THR A 320 -7.43 -52.38 12.70
N LEU A 321 -8.57 -51.95 13.25
CA LEU A 321 -9.49 -51.00 12.60
C LEU A 321 -8.99 -49.55 12.73
N SER A 322 -8.40 -49.17 13.87
CA SER A 322 -7.73 -47.88 14.04
C SER A 322 -6.55 -47.76 13.08
N LEU A 323 -5.67 -48.77 13.02
CA LEU A 323 -4.49 -48.75 12.15
C LEU A 323 -4.82 -48.68 10.65
N SER A 324 -5.90 -49.32 10.17
CA SER A 324 -6.33 -49.21 8.77
C SER A 324 -6.93 -47.84 8.43
N PHE A 325 -7.62 -47.20 9.38
CA PHE A 325 -8.19 -45.86 9.18
C PHE A 325 -7.15 -44.75 9.33
N ASP A 326 -6.23 -44.88 10.28
CA ASP A 326 -5.12 -43.95 10.50
C ASP A 326 -4.19 -43.90 9.29
N HIS A 327 -3.92 -45.04 8.64
CA HIS A 327 -3.11 -45.09 7.41
C HIS A 327 -3.78 -44.45 6.19
N LEU A 328 -5.13 -44.41 6.15
CA LEU A 328 -5.90 -43.82 5.05
C LEU A 328 -6.03 -42.29 5.21
N LEU A 329 -6.10 -41.79 6.45
CA LEU A 329 -6.27 -40.38 6.78
C LEU A 329 -4.95 -39.57 6.76
N VAL A 330 -3.83 -40.18 7.14
CA VAL A 330 -2.50 -39.53 7.09
C VAL A 330 -2.06 -39.21 5.65
N ASN A 331 -2.45 -40.05 4.68
CA ASN A 331 -2.13 -39.83 3.26
C ASN A 331 -2.92 -38.68 2.60
N PHE A 332 -3.98 -38.16 3.24
CA PHE A 332 -4.83 -37.08 2.70
C PHE A 332 -4.66 -35.73 3.42
N GLY A 333 -3.71 -35.59 4.36
CA GLY A 333 -3.32 -34.29 4.92
C GLY A 333 -4.37 -33.58 5.79
N LEU A 334 -5.37 -34.32 6.32
CA LEU A 334 -6.50 -33.78 7.08
C LEU A 334 -6.33 -33.93 8.61
N ALA A 335 -5.18 -33.48 9.14
CA ALA A 335 -4.87 -33.60 10.57
C ALA A 335 -5.91 -32.92 11.51
N SER A 336 -6.65 -31.92 11.03
CA SER A 336 -7.71 -31.25 11.79
C SER A 336 -9.04 -32.01 11.83
N ALA A 337 -9.32 -32.86 10.85
CA ALA A 337 -10.49 -33.75 10.85
C ALA A 337 -10.30 -34.96 11.78
N GLN A 338 -9.05 -35.30 12.07
CA GLN A 338 -8.62 -36.41 12.92
C GLN A 338 -9.17 -36.28 14.35
N VAL A 339 -9.09 -35.09 14.94
CA VAL A 339 -9.55 -34.82 16.30
C VAL A 339 -11.08 -34.83 16.39
N PHE A 340 -11.77 -34.29 15.39
CA PHE A 340 -13.24 -34.22 15.39
C PHE A 340 -13.87 -35.60 15.18
N MET A 341 -13.31 -36.41 14.27
CA MET A 341 -13.82 -37.76 14.03
C MET A 341 -13.44 -38.73 15.16
N ALA A 342 -12.26 -38.62 15.77
CA ALA A 342 -11.88 -39.45 16.90
C ALA A 342 -12.82 -39.23 18.10
N HIS A 343 -13.07 -37.98 18.50
CA HIS A 343 -14.00 -37.67 19.60
C HIS A 343 -15.45 -38.00 19.28
N PHE A 344 -15.86 -37.90 18.00
CA PHE A 344 -17.21 -38.26 17.59
C PHE A 344 -17.43 -39.78 17.58
N VAL A 345 -16.45 -40.56 17.11
CA VAL A 345 -16.51 -42.02 17.12
C VAL A 345 -16.44 -42.56 18.55
N GLU A 346 -15.60 -41.98 19.40
CA GLU A 346 -15.51 -42.34 20.82
C GLU A 346 -16.80 -41.99 21.58
N GLY A 347 -17.40 -40.82 21.31
CA GLY A 347 -18.69 -40.43 21.86
C GLY A 347 -19.87 -41.29 21.37
N PHE A 348 -19.83 -41.72 20.11
CA PHE A 348 -20.86 -42.58 19.52
C PHE A 348 -20.76 -44.03 20.02
N LEU A 349 -19.55 -44.58 20.18
CA LEU A 349 -19.32 -45.91 20.78
C LEU A 349 -19.74 -45.93 22.26
N ASN A 350 -19.42 -44.89 23.03
CA ASN A 350 -19.84 -44.77 24.42
C ASN A 350 -21.36 -44.56 24.55
N GLY A 351 -21.98 -43.80 23.64
CA GLY A 351 -23.43 -43.61 23.59
C GLY A 351 -24.19 -44.89 23.20
N ALA A 352 -23.66 -45.65 22.24
CA ALA A 352 -24.23 -46.94 21.84
C ALA A 352 -24.10 -48.01 22.94
N LEU A 353 -23.00 -48.00 23.72
CA LEU A 353 -22.85 -48.87 24.89
C LEU A 353 -23.83 -48.52 26.02
N ALA A 354 -24.07 -47.22 26.26
CA ALA A 354 -25.01 -46.75 27.28
C ALA A 354 -26.48 -47.07 26.94
N LEU A 355 -26.85 -47.01 25.66
CA LEU A 355 -28.17 -47.42 25.17
C LEU A 355 -28.42 -48.92 25.27
N PHE A 356 -27.37 -49.75 25.22
CA PHE A 356 -27.48 -51.20 25.37
C PHE A 356 -27.46 -51.68 26.84
N CYS A 357 -26.83 -50.96 27.76
CA CYS A 357 -26.86 -51.28 29.20
C CYS A 357 -28.12 -50.77 29.94
N GLY A 358 -28.92 -49.88 29.35
CA GLY A 358 -30.14 -49.34 29.95
C GLY A 358 -31.40 -50.22 29.83
N HIS A 359 -31.28 -51.47 29.39
CA HIS A 359 -32.43 -52.38 29.20
C HIS A 359 -32.26 -53.77 29.83
N ILE A 360 -31.35 -53.92 30.80
CA ILE A 360 -31.27 -55.11 31.65
C ILE A 360 -31.30 -54.67 33.11
N ASN A 361 -32.52 -54.45 33.62
CA ASN A 361 -32.98 -54.85 34.95
C ASN A 361 -34.51 -54.78 35.00
#